data_AF-M2Z7F5-F1
#
_entry.id   AF-M2Z7F5-F1
#
_cell.length_a   1.000
_cell.length_b   1.000
_cell.length_c   1.000
_cell.angle_alpha   90.00
_cell.angle_beta   90.00
_cell.angle_gamma   90.00
#
_symmetry.space_group_name_H-M   'P 1'
#
loop_
_entity.id
_entity.type
_entity.pdbx_description
1 polymer ?
#
loop_
_entity_poly.entity_id
_entity_poly.type
_entity_poly.pdbx_seq_one_letter_code
_entity_poly.pdbx_strand_id
1 'polypeptide(L)' 'MNGSLIGIIGGAIAAARRLGLDCAEERDAAWAVLLARDSSLSPGAARILVDQLYSLAAGERAA' A
#
# COMPACT_ATOMS: atom_id res chain seq x y z
N MET A 1 -11.45 15.61 4.25
CA MET A 1 -10.48 15.28 3.19
C MET A 1 -10.43 13.77 3.01
N ASN A 2 -11.25 13.24 2.09
CA ASN A 2 -11.16 11.83 1.71
C ASN A 2 -9.89 11.64 0.88
N GLY A 3 -8.78 11.30 1.52
CA GLY A 3 -7.60 10.86 0.81
C GLY A 3 -8.00 9.70 -0.10
N SER A 4 -7.72 9.86 -1.40
CA SER A 4 -7.89 8.78 -2.39
C SER A 4 -7.18 7.53 -1.87
N LEU A 5 -7.77 6.35 -2.09
CA LEU A 5 -7.23 5.05 -1.64
C LEU A 5 -5.74 4.91 -2.03
N ILE A 6 -5.39 5.41 -3.22
CA ILE A 6 -4.04 5.50 -3.77
C ILE A 6 -3.11 6.32 -2.86
N GLY A 7 -3.58 7.47 -2.37
CA GLY A 7 -2.79 8.34 -1.50
C GLY A 7 -2.54 7.75 -0.11
N ILE A 8 -3.48 6.99 0.44
CA ILE A 8 -3.28 6.30 1.73
C ILE A 8 -2.28 5.17 1.57
N ILE A 9 -2.46 4.33 0.55
CA ILE A 9 -1.58 3.17 0.31
C ILE A 9 -0.17 3.66 -0.06
N GLY A 10 -0.06 4.65 -0.95
CA GLY A 10 1.20 5.30 -1.28
C GLY A 10 1.88 5.94 -0.07
N GLY A 11 1.11 6.57 0.82
CA GLY A 11 1.60 7.11 2.09
C GLY A 11 2.13 6.04 3.05
N ALA A 12 1.44 4.90 3.16
CA ALA A 12 1.86 3.77 3.99
C ALA A 12 3.15 3.14 3.45
N ILE A 13 3.24 2.93 2.13
CA ILE A 13 4.46 2.41 1.46
C ILE A 13 5.63 3.39 1.66
N ALA A 14 5.40 4.69 1.44
CA ALA A 14 6.43 5.71 1.64
C ALA A 14 6.89 5.82 3.10
N ALA A 15 6.00 5.63 4.07
CA ALA A 15 6.34 5.60 5.49
C ALA A 15 7.16 4.34 5.83
N ALA A 16 6.74 3.16 5.36
CA ALA A 16 7.45 1.91 5.54
C ALA A 16 8.89 1.97 4.98
N ARG A 17 9.07 2.57 3.79
CA ARG A 17 10.39 2.83 3.19
C ARG A 17 11.31 3.67 4.07
N ARG A 18 10.78 4.72 4.70
CA ARG A 18 11.58 5.58 5.60
C ARG A 18 12.06 4.86 6.85
N LEU A 19 11.37 3.78 7.23
CA LEU A 19 11.75 2.92 8.34
C LEU A 19 12.80 1.86 7.95
N GLY A 20 13.19 1.79 6.67
CA GLY A 20 14.15 0.81 6.17
C GLY A 20 13.57 -0.60 6.04
N LEU A 21 12.24 -0.72 5.98
CA LEU A 21 11.55 -1.99 5.77
C LEU A 21 11.81 -2.53 4.36
N ASP A 22 11.83 -3.85 4.24
CA ASP A 22 11.98 -4.50 2.94
C ASP A 22 10.68 -4.47 2.11
N CYS A 23 10.77 -4.93 0.87
CA CYS A 23 9.64 -4.88 -0.06
C CYS A 23 8.43 -5.72 0.40
N ALA A 24 8.66 -6.79 1.18
CA ALA A 24 7.59 -7.62 1.72
C ALA A 24 6.92 -6.94 2.92
N GLU A 25 7.74 -6.37 3.81
CA GLU A 25 7.28 -5.61 4.97
C GLU A 25 6.52 -4.33 4.56
N GLU A 26 6.93 -3.64 3.50
CA GLU A 26 6.20 -2.51 2.90
C GLU A 26 4.79 -2.92 2.45
N ARG A 27 4.67 -4.07 1.79
CA ARG A 27 3.41 -4.61 1.29
C ARG A 27 2.49 -5.03 2.44
N ASP A 28 3.03 -5.69 3.45
CA ASP A 28 2.25 -6.09 4.63
C ASP A 28 1.75 -4.88 5.42
N ALA A 29 2.58 -3.85 5.58
CA ALA A 29 2.17 -2.59 6.22
C ALA A 29 1.05 -1.89 5.44
N ALA A 30 1.18 -1.81 4.11
CA ALA A 30 0.15 -1.22 3.25
C ALA A 30 -1.17 -2.00 3.29
N TRP A 31 -1.09 -3.34 3.33
CA TRP A 31 -2.25 -4.22 3.46
C TRP A 31 -2.96 -4.07 4.80
N ALA A 32 -2.21 -4.04 5.90
CA ALA A 32 -2.76 -3.81 7.24
C ALA A 32 -3.46 -2.45 7.34
N VAL A 33 -2.86 -1.39 6.80
CA VAL A 33 -3.46 -0.04 6.77
C VAL A 33 -4.74 -0.02 5.94
N LEU A 34 -4.75 -0.70 4.79
CA LEU A 34 -5.93 -0.76 3.92
C LEU A 34 -7.11 -1.46 4.61
N LEU A 35 -6.88 -2.61 5.23
CA LEU A 35 -7.91 -3.35 5.97
C LEU A 35 -8.40 -2.60 7.21
N ALA A 36 -7.50 -1.93 7.94
CA ALA A 36 -7.87 -1.12 9.09
C ALA A 36 -8.73 0.10 8.71
N ARG A 37 -8.52 0.64 7.50
CA ARG A 37 -9.28 1.78 6.96
C ARG A 37 -10.63 1.35 6.41
N ASP A 38 -10.67 0.23 5.70
CA ASP A 38 -11.87 -0.28 5.06
C ASP A 38 -12.07 -1.75 5.42
N SER A 39 -12.83 -1.97 6.49
CA SER A 39 -13.18 -3.30 6.98
C SER A 39 -14.20 -4.03 6.10
N SER A 40 -14.77 -3.36 5.09
CA SER A 40 -15.66 -3.98 4.11
C SER A 40 -14.89 -4.69 2.98
N LEU A 41 -13.62 -4.33 2.79
CA LEU A 41 -12.73 -5.04 1.88
C LEU A 41 -12.42 -6.43 2.41
N SER A 42 -12.55 -7.43 1.54
CA SER A 42 -12.05 -8.75 1.85
C SER A 42 -10.51 -8.73 1.91
N PRO A 43 -9.89 -9.56 2.77
CA PRO A 43 -8.43 -9.68 2.85
C PRO A 43 -7.77 -9.93 1.49
N GLY A 44 -8.40 -10.75 0.63
CA GLY A 44 -7.92 -11.03 -0.72
C GLY A 44 -8.00 -9.82 -1.66
N ALA A 45 -9.10 -9.07 -1.64
CA ALA A 45 -9.23 -7.86 -2.46
C ALA A 45 -8.23 -6.78 -2.03
N ALA A 46 -8.05 -6.60 -0.72
CA ALA A 46 -7.06 -5.66 -0.18
C ALA A 46 -5.63 -6.01 -0.65
N ARG A 47 -5.28 -7.30 -0.66
CA ARG A 47 -3.97 -7.77 -1.14
C ARG A 47 -3.75 -7.48 -2.63
N ILE A 48 -4.77 -7.73 -3.46
CA ILE A 48 -4.72 -7.44 -4.90
C ILE A 48 -4.53 -5.94 -5.17
N LEU A 49 -5.18 -5.08 -4.41
CA LEU A 49 -5.05 -3.62 -4.53
C LEU A 49 -3.64 -3.15 -4.16
N VAL A 50 -3.10 -3.65 -3.05
CA VAL A 50 -1.73 -3.31 -2.61
C VAL A 50 -0.70 -3.75 -3.65
N ASP A 51 -0.82 -4.96 -4.19
CA ASP A 51 0.12 -5.48 -5.19
C ASP A 51 0.11 -4.66 -6.50
N GLN A 52 -1.06 -4.23 -6.96
CA GLN A 52 -1.18 -3.36 -8.13
C GLN A 52 -0.56 -1.98 -7.90
N LEU A 53 -0.84 -1.37 -6.76
CA LEU A 53 -0.33 -0.05 -6.41
C LEU A 53 1.17 -0.06 -6.15
N TYR A 54 1.69 -1.13 -5.55
CA TYR A 54 3.11 -1.34 -5.36
C TYR A 54 3.82 -1.47 -6.71
N SER A 55 3.24 -2.23 -7.64
CA SER A 55 3.80 -2.40 -9.00
C SER A 55 3.80 -1.08 -9.77
N LEU A 56 2.75 -0.27 -9.63
CA LEU A 56 2.68 1.06 -10.23
C LEU A 56 3.77 1.99 -9.66
N ALA A 57 3.87 2.06 -8.33
CA ALA A 57 4.87 2.89 -7.64
C ALA A 57 6.32 2.43 -7.89
N ALA A 58 6.54 1.14 -8.13
CA ALA A 58 7.84 0.60 -8.54
C ALA A 58 8.16 0.92 -10.00
N GLY A 59 7.16 0.89 -10.89
CA GLY A 59 7.31 1.25 -12.31
C GLY A 59 7.62 2.73 -12.52
N GLU A 60 6.99 3.64 -11.78
CA GLU A 60 7.29 5.09 -11.81
C GLU A 60 8.73 5.42 -11.40
N ARG A 61 9.39 4.54 -10.64
CA ARG A 61 10.78 4.72 -10.21
C ARG A 61 11.80 4.27 -11.27
N ALA A 62 11.38 3.48 -12.25
CA ALA A 62 12.23 2.97 -13.34
C ALA A 62 12.17 3.84 -14.61
N ALA A 63 11.31 4.87 -14.63
CA ALA A 63 11.16 5.85 -15.71
C ALA A 63 11.89 7.15 -15.35
#